data_AF-A0A8X6RQV6-F1
#
_entry.id   AF-A0A8X6RQV6-F1
#
_cell.length_a   1.000
_cell.length_b   1.000
_cell.length_c   1.000
_cell.angle_alpha   90.00
_cell.angle_beta   90.00
_cell.angle_gamma   90.00
#
_symmetry.space_group_name_H-M   'P 1'
#
loop_
_entity.id
_entity.type
_entity.pdbx_description
1 polymer ?
#
loop_
_entity_poly.entity_id
_entity_poly.type
_entity_poly.pdbx_seq_one_letter_code
_entity_poly.pdbx_strand_id
1 'polypeptide(L)'
;MRAIGKVGAAARIFCGLMNLPPPPAKFERHNSLFLNVLKTISEDSMNAAVHEAVIANDNNSNIAVAVDGTWHKRGYSSLNGVVCATSVENGKVIDFEALTKYCSSCKGKKKPCENCAKNYEGFNGGIECRGVLSIFQRSETSRKAYYTQYLGDGDSKGFLTIKEAKVYGETEVEKLECVGHVQKRMGTRLRNILKMSKDINLSDGEIFRDVDG
;
A
#
# COMPACT_ATOMS: atom_id res chain seq x y z
N MET A 1 21.43 -6.46 -10.33
CA MET A 1 21.27 -7.73 -11.09
C MET A 1 20.81 -8.92 -10.25
N ARG A 2 21.38 -9.21 -9.06
CA ARG A 2 20.86 -10.30 -8.20
C ARG A 2 19.41 -10.08 -7.77
N ALA A 3 19.01 -8.83 -7.50
CA ALA A 3 17.63 -8.45 -7.16
C ALA A 3 16.59 -8.73 -8.26
N ILE A 4 17.02 -8.91 -9.52
CA ILE A 4 16.16 -9.29 -10.66
C ILE A 4 16.44 -10.73 -11.12
N GLY A 5 17.05 -11.56 -10.26
CA GLY A 5 17.30 -12.98 -10.52
C GLY A 5 18.44 -13.27 -11.51
N LYS A 6 19.30 -12.30 -11.85
CA LYS A 6 20.45 -12.52 -12.73
C LYS A 6 21.72 -12.82 -11.93
N VAL A 7 22.51 -13.76 -12.43
CA VAL A 7 23.73 -14.28 -11.78
C VAL A 7 24.86 -13.25 -11.77
N GLY A 8 25.82 -13.41 -10.86
CA GLY A 8 26.98 -12.52 -10.73
C GLY A 8 27.81 -12.40 -12.00
N ALA A 9 27.89 -13.45 -12.82
CA ALA A 9 28.58 -13.41 -14.12
C ALA A 9 27.94 -12.40 -15.10
N ALA A 10 26.61 -12.39 -15.21
CA ALA A 10 25.89 -11.44 -16.04
C ALA A 10 26.08 -9.99 -15.55
N ALA A 11 26.13 -9.81 -14.22
CA ALA A 11 26.40 -8.50 -13.63
C ALA A 11 27.80 -7.98 -13.96
N ARG A 12 28.82 -8.84 -13.95
CA ARG A 12 30.18 -8.46 -14.35
C ARG A 12 30.27 -8.08 -15.83
N ILE A 13 29.62 -8.85 -16.71
CA ILE A 13 29.61 -8.55 -18.15
C ILE A 13 28.94 -7.19 -18.38
N PHE A 14 27.79 -6.95 -17.77
CA PHE A 14 27.10 -5.66 -17.88
C PHE A 14 27.95 -4.51 -17.33
N CYS A 15 28.54 -4.65 -16.14
CA CYS A 15 29.42 -3.62 -15.59
C CYS A 15 30.60 -3.35 -16.53
N GLY A 16 31.22 -4.38 -17.10
CA GLY A 16 32.30 -4.22 -18.09
C GLY A 16 31.84 -3.50 -19.36
N LEU A 17 30.69 -3.87 -19.93
CA LEU A 17 30.11 -3.21 -21.11
C LEU A 17 29.77 -1.74 -20.86
N MET A 18 29.32 -1.41 -19.65
CA MET A 18 28.93 -0.05 -19.27
C MET A 18 30.09 0.76 -18.66
N ASN A 19 31.32 0.23 -18.67
CA ASN A 19 32.49 0.83 -18.01
C ASN A 19 32.25 1.20 -16.53
N LEU A 20 31.49 0.36 -15.83
CA LEU A 20 31.20 0.48 -14.40
C LEU A 20 32.15 -0.40 -13.58
N PRO A 21 32.43 -0.04 -12.31
CA PRO A 21 33.18 -0.90 -11.41
C PRO A 21 32.50 -2.28 -11.27
N PRO A 22 33.28 -3.35 -11.01
CA PRO A 22 32.74 -4.68 -10.86
C PRO A 22 31.73 -4.75 -9.71
N PRO A 23 30.68 -5.59 -9.83
CA PRO A 23 29.67 -5.72 -8.79
C PRO A 23 30.31 -6.19 -7.46
N PRO A 24 29.84 -5.67 -6.32
CA PRO A 24 30.45 -5.95 -5.01
C PRO A 24 30.42 -7.44 -4.67
N ALA A 25 31.56 -7.94 -4.16
CA ALA A 25 31.71 -9.35 -3.79
C ALA A 25 30.88 -9.73 -2.55
N LYS A 26 30.73 -8.80 -1.59
CA LYS A 26 30.02 -9.01 -0.31
C LYS A 26 28.65 -8.30 -0.30
N PHE A 27 27.83 -8.55 -1.33
CA PHE A 27 26.52 -7.92 -1.52
C PHE A 27 25.62 -8.00 -0.28
N GLU A 28 25.53 -9.18 0.36
CA GLU A 28 24.66 -9.37 1.54
C GLU A 28 25.07 -8.47 2.71
N ARG A 29 26.39 -8.34 2.97
CA ARG A 29 26.89 -7.46 4.03
C ARG A 29 26.51 -6.00 3.80
N HIS A 30 26.67 -5.51 2.57
CA HIS A 30 26.30 -4.15 2.22
C HIS A 30 24.79 -3.93 2.33
N ASN A 31 23.99 -4.88 1.86
CA ASN A 31 22.54 -4.80 1.99
C ASN A 31 22.07 -4.75 3.43
N SER A 32 22.64 -5.56 4.33
CA SER A 32 22.27 -5.52 5.75
C SER A 32 22.60 -4.17 6.37
N LEU A 33 23.76 -3.59 6.03
CA LEU A 33 24.14 -2.27 6.51
C LEU A 33 23.22 -1.17 5.97
N PHE A 34 22.94 -1.18 4.66
CA PHE A 34 22.02 -0.22 4.05
C PHE A 34 20.61 -0.35 4.62
N LEU A 35 20.13 -1.57 4.86
CA LEU A 35 18.80 -1.80 5.41
C LEU A 35 18.66 -1.24 6.82
N ASN A 36 19.69 -1.34 7.66
CA ASN A 36 19.67 -0.74 8.99
C ASN A 36 19.64 0.80 8.92
N VAL A 37 20.49 1.39 8.06
CA VAL A 37 20.52 2.86 7.87
C VAL A 37 19.20 3.37 7.30
N LEU A 38 18.66 2.69 6.28
CA LEU A 38 17.39 3.05 5.65
C LEU A 38 16.22 2.96 6.62
N LYS A 39 16.20 1.98 7.52
CA LYS A 39 15.18 1.88 8.57
C LYS A 39 15.19 3.12 9.46
N THR A 40 16.36 3.51 9.96
CA THR A 40 16.49 4.71 10.81
C THR A 40 16.04 5.96 10.06
N ILE A 41 16.54 6.18 8.84
CA ILE A 41 16.17 7.35 8.03
C ILE A 41 14.68 7.36 7.71
N SER A 42 14.09 6.21 7.38
CA SER A 42 12.65 6.13 7.09
C SER A 42 11.82 6.46 8.32
N GLU A 43 12.26 6.05 9.50
CA GLU A 43 11.56 6.30 10.75
C GLU A 43 11.59 7.79 11.11
N ASP A 44 12.76 8.42 11.01
CA ASP A 44 12.92 9.86 11.24
C ASP A 44 12.11 10.68 10.23
N SER A 45 12.15 10.29 8.96
CA SER A 45 11.40 10.95 7.88
C SER A 45 9.89 10.85 8.09
N MET A 46 9.39 9.68 8.51
CA MET A 46 7.96 9.48 8.76
C MET A 46 7.50 10.23 10.01
N ASN A 47 8.32 10.27 11.06
CA ASN A 47 8.01 11.05 12.27
C ASN A 47 7.95 12.56 11.98
N ALA A 48 8.87 13.08 11.16
CA ALA A 48 8.80 14.46 10.68
C ALA A 48 7.53 14.71 9.84
N ALA A 49 7.19 13.78 8.93
CA ALA A 49 5.97 13.87 8.13
C ALA A 49 4.69 13.86 8.96
N VAL A 50 4.62 13.07 10.04
CA VAL A 50 3.48 13.08 10.96
C VAL A 50 3.41 14.41 11.71
N HIS A 51 4.53 14.91 12.23
CA HIS A 51 4.57 16.19 12.93
C HIS A 51 4.09 17.35 12.04
N GLU A 52 4.54 17.40 10.80
CA GLU A 52 4.06 18.39 9.82
C GLU A 52 2.57 18.21 9.51
N ALA A 53 2.07 16.97 9.41
CA ALA A 53 0.65 16.71 9.18
C ALA A 53 -0.22 17.21 10.35
N VAL A 54 0.23 17.01 11.59
CA VAL A 54 -0.45 17.52 12.80
C VAL A 54 -0.52 19.05 12.78
N ILE A 55 0.58 19.72 12.42
CA ILE A 55 0.59 21.19 12.30
C ILE A 55 -0.37 21.67 11.21
N ALA A 56 -0.34 21.02 10.04
CA ALA A 56 -1.24 21.35 8.93
C ALA A 56 -2.73 21.13 9.28
N ASN A 57 -3.00 20.21 10.22
CA ASN A 57 -4.31 19.89 10.75
C ASN A 57 -4.65 20.68 12.03
N ASP A 58 -4.26 21.96 12.11
CA ASP A 58 -4.54 22.83 13.27
C ASP A 58 -4.06 22.27 14.63
N ASN A 59 -2.91 21.58 14.63
CA ASN A 59 -2.35 20.87 15.79
C ASN A 59 -3.23 19.71 16.31
N ASN A 60 -4.06 19.12 15.46
CA ASN A 60 -4.87 17.96 15.78
C ASN A 60 -4.17 16.65 15.36
N SER A 61 -3.95 15.77 16.34
CA SER A 61 -3.34 14.45 16.14
C SER A 61 -4.24 13.42 15.46
N ASN A 62 -5.49 13.77 15.17
CA ASN A 62 -6.44 12.95 14.41
C ASN A 62 -6.24 13.18 12.90
N ILE A 63 -5.46 12.32 12.26
CA ILE A 63 -5.00 12.49 10.88
C ILE A 63 -5.84 11.67 9.90
N ALA A 64 -6.24 12.31 8.80
CA ALA A 64 -6.79 11.64 7.64
C ALA A 64 -5.67 10.96 6.82
N VAL A 65 -5.86 9.68 6.50
CA VAL A 65 -4.85 8.88 5.80
C VAL A 65 -5.40 8.27 4.52
N ALA A 66 -4.66 8.43 3.44
CA ALA A 66 -4.81 7.68 2.21
C ALA A 66 -4.00 6.38 2.31
N VAL A 67 -4.65 5.24 2.14
CA VAL A 67 -4.03 3.93 2.27
C VAL A 67 -4.04 3.22 0.93
N ASP A 68 -2.88 2.74 0.50
CA ASP A 68 -2.74 1.99 -0.74
C ASP A 68 -1.72 0.86 -0.60
N GLY A 69 -1.89 -0.17 -1.43
CA GLY A 69 -1.05 -1.36 -1.46
C GLY A 69 -0.36 -1.52 -2.81
N THR A 70 0.89 -2.01 -2.79
CA THR A 70 1.60 -2.42 -3.99
C THR A 70 2.13 -3.84 -3.86
N TRP A 71 2.17 -4.55 -4.99
CA TRP A 71 2.58 -5.95 -5.05
C TRP A 71 3.72 -6.13 -6.04
N HIS A 72 4.64 -7.04 -5.71
CA HIS A 72 5.79 -7.35 -6.59
C HIS A 72 5.36 -7.85 -7.98
N LYS A 73 4.24 -8.58 -8.06
CA LYS A 73 3.69 -9.09 -9.33
C LYS A 73 2.27 -8.58 -9.51
N ARG A 74 1.90 -8.32 -10.77
CA ARG A 74 0.52 -8.00 -11.13
C ARG A 74 -0.39 -9.23 -10.91
N GLY A 75 -1.60 -8.98 -10.44
CA GLY A 75 -2.62 -9.99 -10.18
C GLY A 75 -2.44 -10.70 -8.83
N TYR A 76 -3.33 -11.66 -8.55
CA TYR A 76 -3.45 -12.31 -7.23
C TYR A 76 -2.36 -13.36 -6.92
N SER A 77 -1.21 -13.32 -7.60
CA SER A 77 -0.13 -14.32 -7.45
C SER A 77 1.09 -13.82 -6.68
N SER A 78 1.10 -12.54 -6.29
CA SER A 78 2.24 -11.97 -5.59
C SER A 78 2.38 -12.53 -4.18
N LEU A 79 3.62 -12.87 -3.80
CA LEU A 79 3.98 -13.34 -2.46
C LEU A 79 4.51 -12.22 -1.56
N ASN A 80 4.75 -11.05 -2.14
CA ASN A 80 5.26 -9.87 -1.44
C ASN A 80 4.31 -8.70 -1.72
N GLY A 81 4.05 -7.90 -0.70
CA GLY A 81 3.36 -6.63 -0.85
C GLY A 81 3.80 -5.62 0.18
N VAL A 82 3.60 -4.35 -0.14
CA VAL A 82 3.85 -3.23 0.77
C VAL A 82 2.57 -2.42 0.83
N VAL A 83 2.12 -2.10 2.03
CA VAL A 83 0.99 -1.22 2.28
C VAL A 83 1.54 0.08 2.83
N CYS A 84 1.11 1.22 2.31
CA CYS A 84 1.55 2.54 2.75
C CYS A 84 0.36 3.37 3.21
N ALA A 85 0.57 4.17 4.24
CA ALA A 85 -0.32 5.22 4.69
C ALA A 85 0.32 6.59 4.39
N THR A 86 -0.42 7.43 3.69
CA THR A 86 -0.03 8.79 3.32
C THR A 86 -0.98 9.76 3.98
N SER A 87 -0.48 10.79 4.66
CA SER A 87 -1.36 11.82 5.22
C SER A 87 -2.04 12.60 4.09
N VAL A 88 -3.33 12.83 4.22
CA VAL A 88 -4.10 13.65 3.27
C VAL A 88 -3.70 15.13 3.38
N GLU A 89 -3.32 15.58 4.58
CA GLU A 89 -3.02 16.98 4.89
C GLU A 89 -1.76 17.49 4.20
N ASN A 90 -0.70 16.68 4.17
CA ASN A 90 0.59 17.08 3.60
C ASN A 90 1.04 16.22 2.41
N GLY A 91 0.29 15.18 2.06
CA GLY A 91 0.60 14.28 0.95
C GLY A 91 1.87 13.44 1.15
N LYS A 92 2.39 13.33 2.38
CA LYS A 92 3.61 12.58 2.69
C LYS A 92 3.30 11.20 3.27
N VAL A 93 4.17 10.24 2.99
CA VAL A 93 4.10 8.90 3.60
C VAL A 93 4.44 9.02 5.07
N ILE A 94 3.53 8.55 5.91
CA ILE A 94 3.65 8.61 7.38
C ILE A 94 3.80 7.22 8.00
N ASP A 95 3.43 6.15 7.28
CA ASP A 95 3.68 4.79 7.72
C ASP A 95 3.67 3.79 6.56
N PHE A 96 4.29 2.63 6.74
CA PHE A 96 4.20 1.53 5.79
C PHE A 96 4.42 0.16 6.44
N GLU A 97 3.84 -0.89 5.87
CA GLU A 97 4.05 -2.27 6.29
C GLU A 97 4.45 -3.14 5.10
N ALA A 98 5.63 -3.77 5.19
CA ALA A 98 6.14 -4.68 4.16
C ALA A 98 5.89 -6.13 4.57
N LEU A 99 5.09 -6.86 3.79
CA LEU A 99 4.67 -8.22 4.08
C LEU A 99 5.16 -9.21 3.01
N THR A 100 5.59 -10.38 3.46
CA THR A 100 6.03 -11.47 2.59
C THR A 100 5.60 -12.84 3.12
N LYS A 101 5.13 -13.65 2.17
CA LYS A 101 4.85 -15.08 2.31
C LYS A 101 6.03 -15.94 1.86
N TYR A 102 7.07 -15.32 1.31
CA TYR A 102 8.19 -16.00 0.68
C TYR A 102 9.45 -15.86 1.53
N CYS A 103 10.16 -16.98 1.69
CA CYS A 103 11.51 -16.97 2.23
C CYS A 103 12.36 -17.95 1.43
N SER A 104 13.48 -17.46 0.88
CA SER A 104 14.41 -18.28 0.09
C SER A 104 14.99 -19.43 0.92
N SER A 105 15.40 -19.15 2.16
CA SER A 105 16.01 -20.13 3.08
C SER A 105 15.08 -21.25 3.53
N CYS A 106 13.77 -21.01 3.44
CA CYS A 106 12.70 -21.94 3.79
C CYS A 106 12.14 -22.68 2.56
N LYS A 107 12.60 -22.38 1.34
CA LYS A 107 12.14 -23.05 0.11
C LYS A 107 12.56 -24.52 0.14
N GLY A 108 11.59 -25.43 0.10
CA GLY A 108 11.81 -26.89 0.06
C GLY A 108 12.14 -27.54 1.41
N LYS A 109 12.00 -26.83 2.53
CA LYS A 109 12.24 -27.36 3.89
C LYS A 109 10.94 -27.50 4.67
N LYS A 110 10.79 -28.61 5.42
CA LYS A 110 9.64 -28.84 6.32
C LYS A 110 9.75 -28.10 7.66
N LYS A 111 10.96 -27.76 8.10
CA LYS A 111 11.20 -27.02 9.35
C LYS A 111 11.35 -25.52 9.06
N PRO A 112 10.88 -24.64 9.96
CA PRO A 112 11.17 -23.20 9.90
C PRO A 112 12.68 -22.98 9.88
N CYS A 113 13.12 -22.06 9.02
CA CYS A 113 14.50 -21.61 8.99
C CYS A 113 14.73 -20.60 10.14
N GLU A 114 15.89 -20.63 10.81
CA GLU A 114 16.19 -19.79 12.00
C GLU A 114 15.90 -18.29 11.74
N ASN A 115 16.29 -17.79 10.56
CA ASN A 115 16.02 -16.43 10.12
C ASN A 115 14.96 -16.43 8.99
N CYS A 116 13.73 -16.79 9.33
CA CYS A 116 12.64 -16.80 8.37
C CYS A 116 12.21 -15.37 8.02
N ALA A 117 12.27 -15.01 6.73
CA ALA A 117 11.80 -13.72 6.25
C ALA A 117 10.25 -13.62 6.19
N LYS A 118 9.52 -14.74 6.28
CA LYS A 118 8.05 -14.73 6.19
C LYS A 118 7.47 -14.05 7.43
N ASN A 119 6.63 -13.05 7.22
CA ASN A 119 5.93 -12.33 8.27
C ASN A 119 4.40 -12.28 8.04
N TYR A 120 3.90 -12.97 7.00
CA TYR A 120 2.48 -13.07 6.71
C TYR A 120 2.08 -14.49 6.28
N GLU A 121 0.95 -14.94 6.82
CA GLU A 121 0.27 -16.18 6.46
C GLU A 121 -1.19 -15.85 6.11
N GLY A 122 -1.70 -16.42 5.01
CA GLY A 122 -3.04 -16.13 4.51
C GLY A 122 -3.12 -16.03 2.99
N PHE A 123 -4.28 -15.60 2.47
CA PHE A 123 -4.48 -15.37 1.03
C PHE A 123 -3.75 -14.11 0.56
N ASN A 124 -3.38 -14.05 -0.73
CA ASN A 124 -2.55 -12.95 -1.26
C ASN A 124 -3.27 -11.58 -1.18
N GLY A 125 -4.60 -11.57 -1.36
CA GLY A 125 -5.41 -10.35 -1.17
C GLY A 125 -5.52 -9.89 0.29
N GLY A 126 -5.15 -10.72 1.27
CA GLY A 126 -5.22 -10.37 2.69
C GLY A 126 -3.98 -9.63 3.18
N ILE A 127 -2.95 -9.52 2.33
CA ILE A 127 -1.76 -8.70 2.59
C ILE A 127 -2.17 -7.25 2.87
N GLU A 128 -3.07 -6.70 2.05
CA GLU A 128 -3.58 -5.35 2.26
C GLU A 128 -4.24 -5.23 3.64
N CYS A 129 -5.18 -6.12 3.95
CA CYS A 129 -5.91 -6.12 5.23
C CYS A 129 -4.96 -6.22 6.44
N ARG A 130 -3.98 -7.13 6.39
CA ARG A 130 -2.98 -7.27 7.46
C ARG A 130 -2.12 -6.02 7.59
N GLY A 131 -1.70 -5.43 6.46
CA GLY A 131 -0.86 -4.23 6.45
C GLY A 131 -1.58 -3.02 7.01
N VAL A 132 -2.83 -2.78 6.59
CA VAL A 132 -3.67 -1.70 7.13
C VAL A 132 -3.85 -1.88 8.64
N LEU A 133 -4.21 -3.09 9.08
CA LEU A 133 -4.37 -3.37 10.50
C LEU A 133 -3.10 -3.09 11.31
N SER A 134 -1.93 -3.56 10.83
CA SER A 134 -0.65 -3.33 11.50
C SER A 134 -0.31 -1.84 11.61
N ILE A 135 -0.57 -1.05 10.56
CA ILE A 135 -0.32 0.39 10.54
C ILE A 135 -1.23 1.11 11.55
N PHE A 136 -2.52 0.81 11.55
CA PHE A 136 -3.49 1.45 12.45
C PHE A 136 -3.30 1.06 13.91
N GLN A 137 -2.87 -0.16 14.20
CA GLN A 137 -2.62 -0.61 15.58
C GLN A 137 -1.41 0.07 16.22
N ARG A 138 -0.38 0.41 15.44
CA ARG A 138 0.85 1.01 15.99
C ARG A 138 0.85 2.53 15.96
N SER A 139 -0.03 3.17 15.19
CA SER A 139 -0.07 4.61 14.95
C SER A 139 0.05 5.44 16.24
N GLU A 140 -0.75 5.12 17.26
CA GLU A 140 -0.74 5.80 18.54
C GLU A 140 0.64 5.68 19.23
N THR A 141 1.18 4.46 19.29
CA THR A 141 2.43 4.20 20.02
C THR A 141 3.67 4.68 19.27
N SER A 142 3.74 4.45 17.96
CA SER A 142 4.92 4.77 17.14
C SER A 142 4.90 6.18 16.59
N ARG A 143 3.73 6.71 16.23
CA ARG A 143 3.59 8.03 15.58
C ARG A 143 2.96 9.09 16.46
N LYS A 144 2.37 8.73 17.61
CA LYS A 144 1.62 9.65 18.49
C LYS A 144 0.48 10.36 17.76
N ALA A 145 -0.13 9.68 16.80
CA ALA A 145 -1.23 10.18 15.98
C ALA A 145 -2.30 9.09 15.82
N TYR A 146 -3.56 9.50 15.75
CA TYR A 146 -4.70 8.62 15.51
C TYR A 146 -5.13 8.77 14.05
N TYR A 147 -5.25 7.66 13.34
CA TYR A 147 -5.73 7.67 11.96
C TYR A 147 -7.25 7.55 11.93
N THR A 148 -7.95 8.67 12.04
CA THR A 148 -9.41 8.71 12.25
C THR A 148 -10.20 8.68 10.96
N GLN A 149 -9.59 9.04 9.82
CA GLN A 149 -10.24 9.00 8.51
C GLN A 149 -9.42 8.14 7.53
N TYR A 150 -10.09 7.23 6.85
CA TYR A 150 -9.52 6.29 5.90
C TYR A 150 -9.96 6.64 4.48
N LEU A 151 -9.05 7.15 3.66
CA LEU A 151 -9.25 7.33 2.23
C LEU A 151 -8.65 6.12 1.49
N GLY A 152 -9.49 5.37 0.78
CA GLY A 152 -9.04 4.22 0.00
C GLY A 152 -10.01 3.86 -1.12
N ASP A 153 -9.76 2.73 -1.78
CA ASP A 153 -10.64 2.27 -2.85
C ASP A 153 -12.02 1.85 -2.30
N GLY A 154 -13.05 1.98 -3.13
CA GLY A 154 -14.45 1.90 -2.70
C GLY A 154 -14.86 0.55 -2.11
N ASP A 155 -14.22 -0.56 -2.51
CA ASP A 155 -14.39 -1.89 -1.89
C ASP A 155 -13.10 -2.35 -1.20
N SER A 156 -12.63 -1.57 -0.22
CA SER A 156 -11.48 -1.98 0.60
C SER A 156 -11.90 -2.87 1.76
N LYS A 157 -11.52 -4.15 1.69
CA LYS A 157 -11.56 -5.09 2.83
C LYS A 157 -10.67 -4.65 3.98
N GLY A 158 -9.67 -3.81 3.72
CA GLY A 158 -8.81 -3.20 4.73
C GLY A 158 -9.60 -2.35 5.72
N PHE A 159 -10.53 -1.51 5.22
CA PHE A 159 -11.40 -0.70 6.07
C PHE A 159 -12.30 -1.55 6.99
N LEU A 160 -12.89 -2.63 6.45
CA LEU A 160 -13.71 -3.55 7.25
C LEU A 160 -12.89 -4.17 8.38
N THR A 161 -11.64 -4.57 8.08
CA THR A 161 -10.73 -5.18 9.05
C THR A 161 -10.43 -4.25 10.22
N ILE A 162 -10.14 -2.97 9.97
CA ILE A 162 -9.88 -2.00 11.05
C ILE A 162 -11.13 -1.68 11.86
N LYS A 163 -12.30 -1.64 11.21
CA LYS A 163 -13.59 -1.41 11.88
C LYS A 163 -13.93 -2.55 12.83
N GLU A 164 -13.77 -3.79 12.39
CA GLU A 164 -13.99 -4.98 13.22
C GLU A 164 -12.98 -5.08 14.36
N ALA A 165 -11.72 -4.69 14.12
CA ALA A 165 -10.67 -4.74 15.12
C ALA A 165 -10.77 -3.67 16.21
N LYS A 166 -11.64 -2.65 16.06
CA LYS A 166 -11.79 -1.52 16.98
C LYS A 166 -10.44 -0.94 17.42
N VAL A 167 -9.62 -0.57 16.44
CA VAL A 167 -8.21 -0.17 16.65
C VAL A 167 -8.01 0.96 17.66
N TYR A 168 -9.02 1.81 17.87
CA TYR A 168 -9.01 2.90 18.86
C TYR A 168 -10.17 2.78 19.88
N GLY A 169 -10.63 1.56 20.16
CA GLY A 169 -11.70 1.31 21.13
C GLY A 169 -13.06 1.83 20.65
N GLU A 170 -13.56 2.89 21.30
CA GLU A 170 -14.87 3.50 20.99
C GLU A 170 -14.79 4.51 19.84
N THR A 171 -13.60 4.98 19.48
CA THR A 171 -13.44 5.90 18.35
C THR A 171 -13.47 5.12 17.04
N GLU A 172 -14.55 5.28 16.27
CA GLU A 172 -14.66 4.69 14.94
C GLU A 172 -13.84 5.46 13.89
N VAL A 173 -13.27 4.73 12.94
CA VAL A 173 -12.61 5.29 11.77
C VAL A 173 -13.65 5.58 10.69
N GLU A 174 -13.68 6.82 10.21
CA GLU A 174 -14.56 7.24 9.11
C GLU A 174 -13.96 6.82 7.76
N LYS A 175 -14.79 6.30 6.85
CA LYS A 175 -14.36 5.99 5.48
C LYS A 175 -14.64 7.16 4.56
N LEU A 176 -13.59 7.65 3.91
CA LEU A 176 -13.64 8.62 2.83
C LEU A 176 -13.57 7.90 1.47
N GLU A 177 -14.25 8.46 0.47
CA GLU A 177 -14.17 8.01 -0.92
C GLU A 177 -13.44 9.03 -1.78
N CYS A 178 -12.58 8.57 -2.69
CA CYS A 178 -11.93 9.50 -3.62
C CYS A 178 -12.90 9.94 -4.73
N VAL A 179 -12.76 11.19 -5.18
CA VAL A 179 -13.62 11.77 -6.23
C VAL A 179 -13.62 10.91 -7.49
N GLY A 180 -12.47 10.35 -7.88
CA GLY A 180 -12.38 9.45 -9.02
C GLY A 180 -13.21 8.17 -8.85
N HIS A 181 -13.30 7.61 -7.65
CA HIS A 181 -14.14 6.46 -7.39
C HIS A 181 -15.63 6.84 -7.44
N VAL A 182 -15.98 8.01 -6.88
CA VAL A 182 -17.35 8.57 -6.99
C VAL A 182 -17.75 8.73 -8.46
N GLN A 183 -16.89 9.33 -9.29
CA GLN A 183 -17.11 9.50 -10.72
C GLN A 183 -17.32 8.15 -11.45
N LYS A 184 -16.46 7.15 -11.20
CA LYS A 184 -16.60 5.80 -11.80
C LYS A 184 -17.91 5.13 -11.41
N ARG A 185 -18.30 5.25 -10.14
CA ARG A 185 -19.56 4.70 -9.62
C ARG A 185 -20.76 5.39 -10.25
N MET A 186 -20.76 6.72 -10.32
CA MET A 186 -21.81 7.50 -11.00
C MET A 186 -21.90 7.14 -12.49
N GLY A 187 -20.78 7.10 -13.21
CA GLY A 187 -20.74 6.71 -14.61
C GLY A 187 -21.28 5.30 -14.87
N THR A 188 -20.97 4.34 -13.99
CA THR A 188 -21.51 2.98 -14.08
C THR A 188 -23.02 2.95 -13.86
N ARG A 189 -23.53 3.69 -12.86
CA ARG A 189 -24.98 3.79 -12.62
C ARG A 189 -25.72 4.41 -13.80
N LEU A 190 -25.19 5.49 -14.37
CA LEU A 190 -25.76 6.15 -15.55
C LEU A 190 -25.80 5.21 -16.76
N ARG A 191 -24.71 4.50 -17.07
CA ARG A 191 -24.69 3.51 -18.17
C ARG A 191 -25.66 2.36 -17.93
N ASN A 192 -25.82 1.90 -16.70
CA ASN A 192 -26.79 0.84 -16.38
C ASN A 192 -28.23 1.32 -16.59
N ILE A 193 -28.54 2.54 -16.17
CA ILE A 193 -29.83 3.18 -16.42
C ILE A 193 -30.10 3.28 -17.93
N LEU A 194 -29.13 3.73 -18.71
CA LEU A 194 -29.23 3.80 -20.17
C LEU A 194 -29.47 2.42 -20.82
N LYS A 195 -28.80 1.37 -20.35
CA LYS A 195 -29.00 0.00 -20.86
C LYS A 195 -30.38 -0.57 -20.52
N MET A 196 -30.89 -0.28 -19.33
CA MET A 196 -32.21 -0.75 -18.88
C MET A 196 -33.36 0.00 -19.54
N SER A 197 -33.11 1.25 -19.94
CA SER A 197 -34.09 2.15 -20.49
C SER A 197 -33.78 2.35 -21.96
N LYS A 198 -34.40 1.56 -22.85
CA LYS A 198 -34.37 1.90 -24.29
C LYS A 198 -34.99 3.29 -24.45
N ASP A 199 -34.15 4.25 -24.80
CA ASP A 199 -34.47 5.68 -25.00
C ASP A 199 -35.07 6.37 -23.77
N ILE A 200 -34.20 6.96 -22.93
CA ILE A 200 -34.63 7.90 -21.90
C ILE A 200 -34.85 9.24 -22.59
N ASN A 201 -36.13 9.59 -22.80
CA ASN A 201 -36.50 10.97 -23.11
C ASN A 201 -36.25 11.81 -21.86
N LEU A 202 -35.22 12.65 -21.93
CA LEU A 202 -35.01 13.67 -20.93
C LEU A 202 -36.10 14.75 -21.05
N SER A 203 -36.36 15.45 -19.95
CA SER A 203 -37.39 16.50 -19.87
C SER A 203 -37.16 17.69 -20.80
N ASP A 204 -35.94 17.82 -21.33
CA ASP A 204 -35.54 18.82 -22.32
C ASP A 204 -35.76 18.35 -23.78
N GLY A 205 -36.27 17.14 -23.98
CA GLY A 205 -36.52 16.56 -25.31
C GLY A 205 -35.29 15.93 -25.94
N GLU A 206 -34.14 15.94 -25.27
CA GLU A 206 -32.93 15.26 -25.73
C GLU A 206 -33.03 13.75 -25.43
N ILE A 207 -32.58 12.92 -26.38
CA ILE A 207 -32.51 11.47 -26.21
C ILE A 207 -31.09 11.16 -25.78
N PHE A 208 -30.92 10.64 -24.56
CA PHE A 208 -29.63 10.13 -24.13
C PHE A 208 -29.34 8.83 -24.90
N ARG A 209 -28.43 8.89 -25.88
CA ARG A 209 -28.00 7.74 -26.69
C ARG A 209 -26.60 7.31 -26.29
N ASP A 210 -26.33 6.01 -26.31
CA ASP A 210 -24.96 5.48 -26.16
C ASP A 210 -24.19 5.88 -27.43
N VAL A 211 -23.23 6.79 -27.33
CA VAL A 211 -22.51 7.35 -28.50
C VAL A 211 -21.37 6.41 -28.95
N ASP A 212 -21.04 5.40 -28.14
CA ASP A 212 -19.97 4.45 -28.43
C ASP A 212 -20.53 3.05 -28.66
N GLY A 213 -20.86 2.76 -29.93
CA GLY A 213 -21.12 1.43 -30.48
C GLY A 213 -20.26 1.18 -31.71
#